data_AF-A0A0W7YSP8-F1
#
_entry.id   AF-A0A0W7YSP8-F1
#
_cell.length_a   1.000
_cell.length_b   1.000
_cell.length_c   1.000
_cell.angle_alpha   90.00
_cell.angle_beta   90.00
_cell.angle_gamma   90.00
#
_symmetry.space_group_name_H-M   'P 1'
#
loop_
_entity.id
_entity.type
_entity.pdbx_description
1 polymer ?
#
loop_
_entity_poly.entity_id
_entity_poly.type
_entity_poly.pdbx_seq_one_letter_code
_entity_poly.pdbx_strand_id
1 'polypeptide(L)'
;MSVSFTPQPQALSAAIADRLRQEVLQGQWSPGETINDGMLATRYGVQRAPVREAMQQLSQEGLLCACTPHGMTLASPSPAQIAEAQELQALLQHYLNQHQAVDDGLAQRMLTMASQRMQLAALHA
;
A
#
# COMPACT_ATOMS: atom_id res chain seq x y z
N MET A 1 0.74 -38.80 0.73
CA MET A 1 -0.29 -37.99 1.41
C MET A 1 -0.16 -36.59 0.88
N SER A 2 -1.09 -36.15 0.02
CA SER A 2 -1.02 -34.84 -0.64
C SER A 2 -1.69 -33.82 0.27
N VAL A 3 -0.91 -32.94 0.88
CA VAL A 3 -1.43 -31.85 1.70
C VAL A 3 -1.80 -30.72 0.74
N SER A 4 -3.08 -30.59 0.40
CA SER A 4 -3.60 -29.45 -0.35
C SER A 4 -3.65 -28.23 0.57
N PHE A 5 -2.69 -27.32 0.41
CA PHE A 5 -2.74 -26.00 1.05
C PHE A 5 -3.71 -25.12 0.26
N THR A 6 -4.95 -24.99 0.72
CA THR A 6 -5.82 -23.90 0.28
C THR A 6 -5.43 -22.64 1.07
N PRO A 7 -4.84 -21.61 0.43
CA PRO A 7 -4.49 -20.38 1.14
C PRO A 7 -5.75 -19.78 1.76
N GLN A 8 -5.66 -19.42 3.05
CA GLN A 8 -6.74 -18.70 3.72
C GLN A 8 -7.00 -17.36 2.98
N PRO A 9 -8.26 -16.88 2.92
CA PRO A 9 -8.61 -15.65 2.21
C PRO A 9 -7.72 -14.46 2.56
N GLN A 10 -7.32 -14.32 3.84
CA GLN A 10 -6.40 -13.30 4.34
C GLN A 10 -4.98 -13.41 3.77
N ALA A 11 -4.46 -14.61 3.56
CA ALA A 11 -3.13 -14.80 2.97
C ALA A 11 -3.14 -14.40 1.48
N LEU A 12 -4.24 -14.65 0.78
CA LEU A 12 -4.39 -14.28 -0.62
C LEU A 12 -4.53 -12.77 -0.81
N SER A 13 -5.35 -12.10 0.00
CA SER A 13 -5.48 -10.64 -0.08
C SER A 13 -4.18 -9.92 0.29
N ALA A 14 -3.44 -10.41 1.29
CA ALA A 14 -2.10 -9.89 1.61
C ALA A 14 -1.12 -10.03 0.42
N ALA A 15 -1.07 -11.22 -0.22
CA ALA A 15 -0.22 -11.44 -1.39
C ALA A 15 -0.60 -10.55 -2.59
N ILE A 16 -1.90 -10.31 -2.79
CA ILE A 16 -2.40 -9.39 -3.82
C ILE A 16 -1.99 -7.95 -3.48
N ALA A 17 -2.09 -7.54 -2.22
CA ALA A 17 -1.68 -6.21 -1.77
C ALA A 17 -0.18 -6.01 -2.00
N ASP A 18 0.66 -6.98 -1.62
CA ASP A 18 2.10 -6.93 -1.84
C ASP A 18 2.47 -6.81 -3.31
N ARG A 19 1.82 -7.61 -4.17
CA ARG A 19 2.03 -7.53 -5.62
C ARG A 19 1.63 -6.18 -6.18
N LEU A 20 0.41 -5.72 -5.87
CA LEU A 20 -0.08 -4.43 -6.37
C LEU A 20 0.78 -3.27 -5.84
N ARG A 21 1.24 -3.33 -4.58
CA ARG A 21 2.19 -2.37 -4.02
C ARG A 21 3.48 -2.32 -4.83
N GLN A 22 4.05 -3.47 -5.16
CA GLN A 22 5.26 -3.53 -5.99
C GLN A 22 5.04 -2.94 -7.38
N GLU A 23 3.92 -3.26 -8.04
CA GLU A 23 3.60 -2.70 -9.36
C GLU A 23 3.48 -1.17 -9.30
N VAL A 24 2.80 -0.64 -8.28
CA VAL A 24 2.68 0.81 -8.02
C VAL A 24 4.05 1.45 -7.77
N LEU A 25 4.88 0.87 -6.91
CA LEU A 25 6.21 1.37 -6.59
C LEU A 25 7.25 1.15 -7.71
N GLN A 26 6.88 0.43 -8.77
CA GLN A 26 7.68 0.30 -9.99
C GLN A 26 7.21 1.26 -11.09
N GLY A 27 6.19 2.10 -10.83
CA GLY A 27 5.65 3.04 -11.80
C GLY A 27 4.80 2.39 -12.89
N GLN A 28 4.24 1.18 -12.64
CA GLN A 28 3.36 0.51 -13.62
C GLN A 28 1.95 1.14 -13.69
N TRP A 29 1.64 2.05 -12.77
CA TRP A 29 0.35 2.72 -12.63
C TRP A 29 0.58 4.22 -12.53
N SER A 30 -0.28 5.03 -13.17
CA SER A 30 -0.13 6.48 -13.18
C SER A 30 -0.77 7.12 -11.94
N PRO A 31 -0.18 8.17 -11.33
CA PRO A 31 -0.83 8.92 -10.27
C PRO A 31 -2.21 9.45 -10.71
N GLY A 32 -3.22 9.32 -9.85
CA GLY A 32 -4.59 9.68 -10.20
C GLY A 32 -5.33 8.65 -11.09
N GLU A 33 -4.66 7.58 -11.53
CA GLU A 33 -5.31 6.50 -12.26
C GLU A 33 -6.29 5.74 -11.37
N THR A 34 -7.45 5.38 -11.91
CA THR A 34 -8.44 4.57 -11.19
C THR A 34 -8.19 3.09 -11.43
N ILE A 35 -7.88 2.38 -10.35
CA ILE A 35 -7.67 0.94 -10.32
C ILE A 35 -9.01 0.27 -9.99
N ASN A 36 -9.51 -0.58 -10.89
CA ASN A 36 -10.78 -1.30 -10.73
C ASN A 36 -10.58 -2.71 -10.19
N ASP A 37 -11.41 -3.11 -9.21
CA ASP A 37 -11.34 -4.41 -8.55
C ASP A 37 -11.61 -5.60 -9.51
N GLY A 38 -12.53 -5.44 -10.45
CA GLY A 38 -12.87 -6.44 -11.47
C GLY A 38 -11.78 -6.63 -12.52
N MET A 39 -11.14 -5.53 -12.93
CA MET A 39 -9.98 -5.58 -13.83
C MET A 39 -8.80 -6.28 -13.16
N LEU A 40 -8.47 -5.92 -11.92
CA LEU A 40 -7.42 -6.58 -11.14
C LEU A 40 -7.73 -8.07 -10.89
N ALA A 41 -8.97 -8.40 -10.55
CA ALA A 41 -9.40 -9.79 -10.39
C ALA A 41 -9.15 -10.61 -11.65
N THR A 42 -9.45 -10.04 -12.81
CA THR A 42 -9.18 -10.67 -14.11
C THR A 42 -7.67 -10.80 -14.37
N ARG A 43 -6.90 -9.74 -14.12
CA ARG A 43 -5.44 -9.71 -14.31
C ARG A 43 -4.71 -10.72 -13.44
N TYR A 44 -5.17 -10.93 -12.21
CA TYR A 44 -4.55 -11.84 -11.24
C TYR A 44 -5.15 -13.24 -11.24
N GLY A 45 -6.22 -13.49 -12.00
CA GLY A 45 -6.87 -14.81 -12.08
C GLY A 45 -7.56 -15.20 -10.78
N VAL A 46 -8.12 -14.25 -10.04
CA VAL A 46 -8.75 -14.44 -8.72
C VAL A 46 -10.16 -13.86 -8.68
N GLN A 47 -10.92 -14.16 -7.63
CA GLN A 47 -12.23 -13.54 -7.40
C GLN A 47 -12.08 -12.09 -6.87
N ARG A 48 -13.14 -11.28 -6.99
CA ARG A 48 -13.12 -9.85 -6.62
C ARG A 48 -12.98 -9.58 -5.12
N ALA A 49 -13.46 -10.48 -4.25
CA ALA A 49 -13.43 -10.29 -2.81
C ALA A 49 -12.00 -10.07 -2.24
N PRO A 50 -11.02 -10.96 -2.48
CA PRO A 50 -9.66 -10.76 -1.98
C PRO A 50 -8.94 -9.57 -2.62
N VAL A 51 -9.32 -9.18 -3.85
CA VAL A 51 -8.81 -7.96 -4.49
C VAL A 51 -9.30 -6.71 -3.78
N ARG A 52 -10.60 -6.66 -3.45
CA ARG A 52 -11.16 -5.55 -2.67
C ARG A 52 -10.50 -5.43 -1.30
N GLU A 53 -10.28 -6.54 -0.61
CA GLU A 53 -9.56 -6.55 0.67
C GLU A 53 -8.13 -6.00 0.53
N ALA A 54 -7.40 -6.44 -0.50
CA ALA A 54 -6.06 -5.95 -0.79
C ALA A 54 -6.04 -4.44 -1.09
N MET A 55 -6.98 -3.96 -1.91
CA MET A 55 -7.11 -2.54 -2.22
C MET A 55 -7.47 -1.71 -0.98
N GLN A 56 -8.32 -2.23 -0.08
CA GLN A 56 -8.62 -1.59 1.20
C GLN A 56 -7.38 -1.50 2.10
N GLN A 57 -6.55 -2.54 2.15
CA GLN A 57 -5.28 -2.48 2.88
C GLN A 57 -4.36 -1.38 2.31
N LEU A 58 -4.20 -1.31 0.99
CA LEU A 58 -3.38 -0.28 0.35
C LEU A 58 -3.96 1.13 0.53
N SER A 59 -5.28 1.25 0.70
CA SER A 59 -5.91 2.51 1.06
C SER A 59 -5.60 2.94 2.48
N GLN A 60 -5.57 2.00 3.43
CA GLN A 60 -5.13 2.27 4.80
C GLN A 60 -3.64 2.65 4.87
N GLU A 61 -2.82 2.13 3.96
CA GLU A 61 -1.40 2.51 3.80
C GLU A 61 -1.23 3.89 3.13
N GLY A 62 -2.30 4.48 2.59
CA GLY A 62 -2.28 5.77 1.92
C GLY A 62 -1.76 5.75 0.47
N LEU A 63 -1.67 4.56 -0.13
CA LEU A 63 -1.29 4.37 -1.54
C LEU A 63 -2.49 4.50 -2.47
N LEU A 64 -3.69 4.14 -2.00
CA LEU A 64 -4.94 4.25 -2.75
C LEU A 64 -5.95 5.14 -2.02
N CYS A 65 -6.77 5.86 -2.78
CA CYS A 65 -7.88 6.66 -2.29
C CYS A 65 -9.20 6.10 -2.80
N ALA A 66 -10.15 5.80 -1.91
CA ALA A 66 -11.47 5.34 -2.32
C ALA A 66 -12.20 6.43 -3.13
N CYS A 67 -12.61 6.11 -4.35
CA CYS A 67 -13.33 7.05 -5.23
C CYS A 67 -14.69 6.51 -5.69
N THR A 68 -14.85 5.18 -5.80
CA THR A 68 -16.11 4.51 -6.16
C THR A 68 -16.25 3.15 -5.45
N PRO A 69 -17.43 2.50 -5.44
CA PRO A 69 -17.60 1.18 -4.81
C PRO A 69 -16.71 0.06 -5.36
N HIS A 70 -16.25 0.20 -6.61
CA HIS A 70 -15.48 -0.82 -7.34
C HIS A 70 -14.11 -0.30 -7.83
N GLY A 71 -13.74 0.91 -7.45
CA GLY A 71 -12.55 1.58 -7.95
C GLY A 71 -11.90 2.45 -6.88
N MET A 72 -10.59 2.40 -6.84
CA MET A 72 -9.76 3.28 -6.02
C MET A 72 -8.74 3.99 -6.89
N THR A 73 -8.46 5.24 -6.56
CA THR A 73 -7.52 6.07 -7.30
C THR A 73 -6.13 5.96 -6.70
N LEU A 74 -5.09 5.82 -7.52
CA LEU A 74 -3.71 5.88 -7.05
C LEU A 74 -3.43 7.26 -6.45
N ALA A 75 -2.87 7.29 -5.23
CA ALA A 75 -2.59 8.53 -4.53
C ALA A 75 -1.63 9.42 -5.34
N SER A 76 -1.95 10.71 -5.42
CA SER A 76 -1.13 11.73 -6.07
C SER A 76 -0.93 12.88 -5.07
N PRO A 77 0.03 12.76 -4.14
CA PRO A 77 0.23 13.75 -3.10
C PRO A 77 0.81 15.05 -3.67
N SER A 78 0.36 16.19 -3.17
CA SER A 78 0.90 17.50 -3.54
C SER A 78 2.33 17.70 -3.00
N PRO A 79 3.12 18.62 -3.57
CA PRO A 79 4.46 18.93 -3.06
C PRO A 79 4.49 19.27 -1.56
N ALA A 80 3.46 19.95 -1.06
CA ALA A 80 3.33 20.26 0.37
C ALA A 80 3.12 18.99 1.21
N GLN A 81 2.27 18.06 0.74
CA GLN A 81 2.04 16.77 1.42
C GLN A 81 3.28 15.87 1.40
N ILE A 82 4.10 15.98 0.36
CA ILE A 82 5.38 15.26 0.26
C ILE A 82 6.36 15.82 1.30
N ALA A 83 6.47 17.14 1.42
CA ALA A 83 7.34 17.78 2.42
C ALA A 83 6.92 17.43 3.86
N GLU A 84 5.61 17.46 4.16
CA GLU A 84 5.06 17.06 5.45
C GLU A 84 5.38 15.59 5.77
N ALA A 85 5.23 14.70 4.78
CA ALA A 85 5.57 13.28 4.94
C ALA A 85 7.08 13.05 5.18
N GLN A 86 7.94 13.85 4.52
CA GLN A 86 9.39 13.83 4.75
C GLN A 86 9.75 14.23 6.17
N GLU A 87 9.15 15.30 6.68
CA GLU A 87 9.36 15.76 8.04
C GLU A 87 8.90 14.70 9.06
N LEU A 88 7.71 14.15 8.88
CA LEU A 88 7.20 13.09 9.74
C LEU A 88 8.09 11.84 9.73
N GLN A 89 8.58 11.42 8.56
CA GLN A 89 9.52 10.31 8.45
C GLN A 89 10.80 10.58 9.24
N ALA A 90 11.38 11.77 9.15
CA ALA A 90 12.60 12.13 9.87
C ALA A 90 12.38 12.08 11.39
N LEU A 91 11.25 12.59 11.88
CA LEU A 91 10.87 12.55 13.29
C LEU A 91 10.68 11.12 13.81
N LEU A 92 9.97 10.27 13.04
CA LEU A 92 9.75 8.87 13.40
C LEU A 92 11.05 8.08 13.44
N GLN A 93 11.92 8.27 12.43
CA GLN A 93 13.23 7.63 12.40
C GLN A 93 14.09 8.03 13.60
N HIS A 94 14.06 9.31 13.96
CA HIS A 94 14.77 9.82 15.13
C HIS A 94 14.24 9.18 16.42
N TYR A 95 12.92 9.12 16.60
CA TYR A 95 12.28 8.48 17.75
C TYR A 95 12.69 7.00 17.88
N LEU A 96 12.60 6.24 16.79
CA LEU A 96 12.98 4.82 16.77
C LEU A 96 14.46 4.60 17.11
N ASN A 97 15.36 5.47 16.61
CA ASN A 97 16.79 5.38 16.91
C ASN A 97 17.09 5.64 18.40
N GLN A 98 16.32 6.50 19.06
CA GLN A 98 16.48 6.79 20.49
C GLN A 98 15.87 5.72 21.39
N HIS A 99 14.84 5.03 20.91
CA HIS A 99 14.05 4.07 21.68
C HIS A 99 14.20 2.63 21.19
N GLN A 100 15.41 2.22 20.77
CA GLN A 100 15.81 0.89 20.26
C GLN A 100 15.30 -0.36 21.04
N ALA A 101 14.64 -0.19 22.18
CA ALA A 101 14.14 -1.25 23.05
C ALA A 101 12.61 -1.40 23.11
N VAL A 102 11.83 -0.49 22.53
CA VAL A 102 10.36 -0.66 22.48
C VAL A 102 10.03 -1.30 21.13
N ASP A 103 9.44 -2.49 21.19
CA ASP A 103 8.75 -3.15 20.07
C ASP A 103 7.50 -2.34 19.71
N ASP A 104 7.71 -1.08 19.31
CA ASP A 104 6.67 -0.12 19.01
C ASP A 104 6.24 -0.35 17.56
N GLY A 105 5.52 -1.46 17.37
CA GLY A 105 4.97 -1.87 16.08
C GLY A 105 4.15 -0.77 15.40
N LEU A 106 3.61 0.20 16.16
CA LEU A 106 2.96 1.38 15.61
C LEU A 106 3.95 2.33 14.91
N ALA A 107 5.05 2.71 15.56
CA ALA A 107 6.05 3.61 14.99
C ALA A 107 6.72 2.97 13.75
N GLN A 108 7.00 1.67 13.81
CA GLN A 108 7.55 0.93 12.67
C GLN A 108 6.57 0.88 11.48
N ARG A 109 5.26 0.67 11.74
CA ARG A 109 4.22 0.71 10.71
C ARG A 109 4.08 2.10 10.10
N MET A 110 4.09 3.16 10.92
CA MET A 110 4.02 4.55 10.46
C MET A 110 5.22 4.91 9.58
N LEU A 111 6.43 4.53 9.98
CA LEU A 111 7.64 4.74 9.17
C LEU A 111 7.55 4.03 7.81
N THR A 112 7.04 2.79 7.81
CA THR A 112 6.85 2.00 6.58
C THR A 112 5.86 2.70 5.64
N MET A 113 4.71 3.14 6.14
CA MET A 113 3.71 3.86 5.34
C MET A 113 4.26 5.19 4.79
N ALA A 114 4.96 5.97 5.62
CA ALA A 114 5.58 7.22 5.21
C ALA A 114 6.60 7.02 4.08
N SER A 115 7.46 6.00 4.22
CA SER A 115 8.48 5.65 3.22
C SER A 115 7.85 5.26 1.88
N GLN A 116 6.78 4.45 1.90
CA GLN A 116 6.06 4.04 0.70
C GLN A 116 5.41 5.22 -0.02
N ARG A 117 4.77 6.14 0.72
CA ARG A 117 4.18 7.37 0.15
C ARG A 117 5.23 8.26 -0.49
N MET A 118 6.40 8.39 0.13
CA MET A 118 7.50 9.17 -0.42
C MET A 118 8.08 8.53 -1.68
N GLN A 119 8.20 7.21 -1.71
CA GLN A 119 8.66 6.49 -2.90
C GLN A 119 7.67 6.64 -4.06
N LEU A 120 6.35 6.56 -3.81
CA LEU A 120 5.32 6.84 -4.80
C LEU A 120 5.42 8.27 -5.36
N ALA A 121 5.69 9.25 -4.49
CA ALA A 121 5.88 10.64 -4.88
C ALA A 121 7.16 10.84 -5.72
N ALA A 122 8.27 10.22 -5.32
CA ALA A 122 9.57 10.36 -5.98
C ALA A 122 9.62 9.71 -7.37
N LEU A 123 8.81 8.68 -7.62
CA LEU A 123 8.70 8.07 -8.96
C LEU A 123 8.04 8.99 -10.00
N HIS A 124 7.32 10.01 -9.55
CA HIS A 124 6.39 10.77 -10.40
C HIS A 124 6.51 12.29 -10.24
N ALA A 125 7.57 12.78 -9.59
CA ALA A 125 7.98 14.19 -9.53
C ALA A 125 8.95 14.52 -10.66
#